data_AF-A0A2E3MS67-F1
#
_entry.id   AF-A0A2E3MS67-F1
#
_cell.length_a   1.000
_cell.length_b   1.000
_cell.length_c   1.000
_cell.angle_alpha   90.00
_cell.angle_beta   90.00
_cell.angle_gamma   90.00
#
_symmetry.space_group_name_H-M   'P 1'
#
loop_
_entity.id
_entity.type
_entity.pdbx_description
1 polymer ?
#
loop_
_entity_poly.entity_id
_entity_poly.type
_entity_poly.pdbx_seq_one_letter_code
_entity_poly.pdbx_strand_id
1 'polypeptide(L)'
;MIVNALRYGQLGNRLLVYAHLIAAAREYGVTLLNPAMCEYAHLFPAIADDVWCRYPPASAVLKRPSLFTRVCLTQTISRITKSLWAVGLKRYPFGVLRIRDQEQCDLMGATFVRLARAKPPLLVSGWEFRSLLLLQKHADQVRTHLQLDSRRRAAIRRLLTISRANSDVVVGVHIRQGDYADWKAGCYY
;
A
#
# COMPACT_ATOMS: atom_id res chain seq x y z
N MET A 1 14.13 0.02 -7.94
CA MET A 1 12.72 0.47 -8.02
C MET A 1 11.83 -0.70 -7.69
N ILE A 2 10.79 -0.49 -6.89
CA ILE A 2 9.80 -1.50 -6.49
C ILE A 2 8.45 -1.12 -7.11
N VAL A 3 7.68 -2.08 -7.60
CA VAL A 3 6.33 -1.87 -8.13
C VAL A 3 5.37 -2.85 -7.45
N ASN A 4 4.40 -2.35 -6.70
CA ASN A 4 3.34 -3.19 -6.16
C ASN A 4 2.30 -3.51 -7.24
N ALA A 5 2.27 -4.76 -7.65
CA ALA A 5 1.50 -5.25 -8.80
C ALA A 5 0.15 -5.88 -8.43
N LEU A 6 -0.21 -5.93 -7.14
CA LEU A 6 -1.44 -6.59 -6.69
C LEU A 6 -2.32 -5.68 -5.83
N ARG A 7 -3.59 -5.59 -6.22
CA ARG A 7 -4.66 -5.06 -5.37
C ARG A 7 -5.10 -6.15 -4.40
N TYR A 8 -4.56 -6.15 -3.18
CA TYR A 8 -4.98 -7.09 -2.14
C TYR A 8 -6.03 -6.46 -1.22
N GLY A 9 -7.23 -7.03 -1.19
CA GLY A 9 -8.34 -6.57 -0.34
C GLY A 9 -8.77 -5.11 -0.56
N GLN A 10 -9.37 -4.54 0.49
CA GLN A 10 -9.88 -3.17 0.55
C GLN A 10 -8.84 -2.18 1.12
N LEU A 11 -9.25 -0.95 1.44
CA LEU A 11 -8.39 0.15 1.87
C LEU A 11 -7.42 -0.23 3.00
N GLY A 12 -7.90 -0.79 4.11
CA GLY A 12 -7.06 -1.12 5.26
C GLY A 12 -5.92 -2.07 4.89
N ASN A 13 -6.21 -3.08 4.08
CA ASN A 13 -5.21 -4.00 3.59
C ASN A 13 -4.17 -3.28 2.73
N ARG A 14 -4.62 -2.52 1.74
CA ARG A 14 -3.71 -1.83 0.83
C ARG A 14 -2.86 -0.78 1.54
N LEU A 15 -3.39 -0.12 2.59
CA LEU A 15 -2.61 0.78 3.44
C LEU A 15 -1.49 0.03 4.17
N LEU A 16 -1.78 -1.15 4.73
CA LEU A 16 -0.77 -1.93 5.45
C LEU A 16 0.39 -2.35 4.53
N VAL A 17 0.08 -2.93 3.37
CA VAL A 17 1.10 -3.30 2.37
C VAL A 17 1.89 -2.07 1.92
N TYR A 18 1.18 -0.98 1.63
CA TYR A 18 1.83 0.23 1.15
C TYR A 18 2.77 0.84 2.20
N ALA A 19 2.35 0.91 3.47
CA ALA A 19 3.14 1.43 4.56
C ALA A 19 4.47 0.68 4.72
N HIS A 20 4.43 -0.65 4.72
CA HIS A 20 5.64 -1.48 4.79
C HIS A 20 6.53 -1.29 3.56
N LEU A 21 5.95 -1.23 2.36
CA LEU A 21 6.73 -0.99 1.14
C LEU A 21 7.32 0.43 1.08
N ILE A 22 6.64 1.45 1.61
CA ILE A 22 7.18 2.82 1.74
C ILE A 22 8.40 2.79 2.67
N ALA A 23 8.28 2.12 3.82
CA ALA A 23 9.38 1.99 4.77
C ALA A 23 10.60 1.29 4.14
N ALA A 24 10.40 0.21 3.39
CA ALA A 24 11.47 -0.47 2.65
C ALA A 24 12.04 0.40 1.52
N ALA A 25 11.19 1.10 0.77
CA ALA A 25 11.61 2.00 -0.30
C ALA A 25 12.48 3.14 0.25
N ARG A 26 12.09 3.69 1.41
CA ARG A 26 12.88 4.70 2.13
C ARG A 26 14.21 4.14 2.62
N GLU A 27 14.21 2.97 3.24
CA GLU A 27 15.43 2.32 3.75
C GLU A 27 16.45 2.05 2.65
N TYR A 28 15.99 1.56 1.50
CA TYR A 28 16.87 1.16 0.41
C TYR A 28 17.12 2.25 -0.62
N GLY A 29 16.58 3.45 -0.42
CA GLY A 29 16.76 4.59 -1.33
C GLY A 29 16.20 4.32 -2.74
N VAL A 30 15.10 3.58 -2.85
CA VAL A 30 14.49 3.21 -4.13
C VAL A 30 13.10 3.81 -4.28
N THR A 31 12.71 4.15 -5.51
CA THR A 31 11.34 4.55 -5.80
C THR A 31 10.40 3.34 -5.70
N LEU A 32 9.25 3.56 -5.06
CA LEU A 32 8.12 2.65 -5.02
C LEU A 32 7.00 3.20 -5.92
N LEU A 33 6.52 2.38 -6.84
CA LEU A 33 5.29 2.62 -7.59
C LEU A 33 4.19 1.73 -7.00
N ASN A 34 3.05 2.30 -6.60
CA ASN A 34 1.96 1.54 -6.00
C ASN A 34 0.62 1.78 -6.73
N PRO A 35 0.51 1.37 -8.01
CA PRO A 35 -0.74 1.50 -8.76
C PRO A 35 -1.92 0.80 -8.06
N ALA A 36 -1.66 -0.20 -7.20
CA ALA A 36 -2.69 -0.88 -6.42
C ALA A 36 -3.52 0.04 -5.50
N MET A 37 -3.05 1.26 -5.18
CA MET A 37 -3.83 2.26 -4.46
C MET A 37 -4.80 3.08 -5.32
N CYS A 38 -4.93 2.76 -6.61
CA CYS A 38 -5.74 3.51 -7.58
C CYS A 38 -7.12 3.98 -7.11
N GLU A 39 -7.91 3.09 -6.48
CA GLU A 39 -9.28 3.37 -6.03
C GLU A 39 -9.34 4.37 -4.87
N TYR A 40 -8.29 4.40 -4.03
CA TYR A 40 -8.25 5.19 -2.80
C TYR A 40 -7.25 6.36 -2.87
N ALA A 41 -6.49 6.49 -3.95
CA ALA A 41 -5.49 7.54 -4.13
C ALA A 41 -6.07 8.94 -3.91
N HIS A 42 -7.36 9.11 -4.20
CA HIS A 42 -8.05 10.38 -4.06
C HIS A 42 -8.22 10.88 -2.62
N LEU A 43 -7.99 10.03 -1.62
CA LEU A 43 -8.03 10.35 -0.20
C LEU A 43 -6.73 11.00 0.31
N PHE A 44 -5.63 10.84 -0.43
CA PHE A 44 -4.28 11.17 0.01
C PHE A 44 -3.64 12.19 -0.94
N PRO A 45 -3.46 13.45 -0.52
CA PRO A 45 -2.92 14.50 -1.39
C PRO A 45 -1.58 14.14 -2.04
N ALA A 46 -0.71 13.42 -1.34
CA ALA A 46 0.62 13.03 -1.84
C ALA A 46 0.60 12.13 -3.09
N ILE A 47 -0.53 11.46 -3.38
CA ILE A 47 -0.67 10.51 -4.50
C ILE A 47 -1.92 10.75 -5.37
N ALA A 48 -2.75 11.73 -5.00
CA ALA A 48 -4.03 12.02 -5.63
C ALA A 48 -3.91 12.32 -7.13
N ASP A 49 -2.80 12.95 -7.53
CA ASP A 49 -2.54 13.42 -8.90
C ASP A 49 -1.46 12.61 -9.62
N ASP A 50 -0.90 11.58 -8.97
CA ASP A 50 0.08 10.69 -9.60
C ASP A 50 -0.55 9.35 -9.98
N VAL A 51 -0.54 9.02 -11.27
CA VAL A 51 -1.12 7.76 -11.80
C VAL A 51 -0.49 6.51 -11.18
N TRP A 52 0.78 6.61 -10.76
CA TRP A 52 1.54 5.51 -10.16
C TRP A 52 1.39 5.40 -8.65
N CYS A 53 0.77 6.39 -8.00
CA CYS A 53 0.73 6.53 -6.54
C CYS A 53 2.12 6.26 -5.93
N ARG A 54 3.14 7.01 -6.36
CA ARG A 54 4.53 6.69 -6.06
C ARG A 54 4.97 7.21 -4.70
N TYR A 55 6.08 6.64 -4.21
CA TYR A 55 6.88 7.18 -3.12
C TYR A 55 8.37 7.14 -3.51
N PRO A 56 9.15 8.21 -3.25
CA PRO A 56 8.72 9.52 -2.78
C PRO A 56 7.84 10.23 -3.84
N PRO A 57 6.96 11.17 -3.46
CA PRO A 57 6.15 11.93 -4.42
C PRO A 57 7.02 12.61 -5.48
N ALA A 58 6.59 12.56 -6.74
CA ALA A 58 7.14 13.42 -7.78
C ALA A 58 6.37 14.73 -7.85
N SER A 59 6.97 15.76 -8.47
CA SER A 59 6.31 17.04 -8.75
C SER A 59 4.93 16.82 -9.38
N ALA A 60 3.96 17.64 -8.96
CA ALA A 60 2.56 17.48 -9.33
C ALA A 60 2.36 17.40 -10.84
N VAL A 61 1.57 16.42 -11.28
CA VAL A 61 1.12 16.33 -12.67
C VAL A 61 0.06 17.41 -12.90
N LEU A 62 0.12 18.11 -14.04
CA LEU A 62 -0.79 19.20 -14.41
C LEU A 62 -2.28 18.80 -14.41
N LYS A 63 -2.59 17.50 -14.57
CA LYS A 63 -3.95 16.98 -14.63
C LYS A 63 -4.08 15.68 -13.85
N ARG A 64 -5.08 15.63 -12.98
CA ARG A 64 -5.43 14.45 -12.20
C ARG A 64 -5.83 13.27 -13.11
N PRO A 65 -5.20 12.09 -12.98
CA PRO A 65 -5.58 10.91 -13.76
C PRO A 65 -6.99 10.43 -13.42
N SER A 66 -7.74 10.01 -14.44
CA SER A 66 -9.07 9.40 -14.24
C SER A 66 -8.97 8.08 -13.48
N LEU A 67 -10.02 7.70 -12.75
CA LEU A 67 -10.09 6.41 -12.06
C LEU A 67 -9.94 5.24 -13.05
N PHE A 68 -10.58 5.33 -14.22
CA PHE A 68 -10.49 4.33 -15.27
C PHE A 68 -9.05 4.10 -15.72
N THR A 69 -8.30 5.18 -15.99
CA THR A 69 -6.87 5.10 -16.36
C THR A 69 -6.06 4.37 -15.28
N ARG A 70 -6.27 4.71 -14.01
CA ARG A 70 -5.55 4.09 -12.88
C ARG A 70 -5.89 2.61 -12.73
N VAL A 71 -7.17 2.25 -12.85
CA VAL A 71 -7.63 0.86 -12.77
C VAL A 71 -7.08 0.03 -13.93
N CYS A 72 -7.16 0.55 -15.17
CA CYS A 72 -6.59 -0.10 -16.35
C CYS A 72 -5.09 -0.34 -16.19
N LEU A 73 -4.32 0.69 -15.79
CA LEU A 73 -2.88 0.56 -15.51
C LEU A 73 -2.61 -0.54 -14.49
N THR A 74 -3.34 -0.54 -13.37
CA THR A 74 -3.17 -1.51 -12.30
C THR A 74 -3.46 -2.94 -12.76
N GLN A 75 -4.54 -3.13 -13.53
CA GLN A 75 -4.91 -4.43 -14.07
C GLN A 75 -3.86 -4.94 -15.06
N THR A 76 -3.37 -4.07 -15.94
CA THR A 76 -2.31 -4.39 -16.91
C THR A 76 -1.04 -4.85 -16.20
N ILE A 77 -0.57 -4.11 -15.19
CA ILE A 77 0.62 -4.48 -14.41
C ILE A 77 0.42 -5.82 -13.70
N SER A 78 -0.77 -6.05 -13.13
CA SER A 78 -1.08 -7.32 -12.46
C SER A 78 -1.08 -8.49 -13.44
N ARG A 79 -1.65 -8.32 -14.64
CA ARG A 79 -1.64 -9.34 -15.70
C ARG A 79 -0.22 -9.63 -16.17
N ILE A 80 0.59 -8.61 -16.46
CA ILE A 80 2.01 -8.77 -16.83
C ILE A 80 2.76 -9.53 -15.75
N THR A 81 2.59 -9.16 -14.49
CA THR A 81 3.27 -9.83 -13.36
C THR A 81 2.87 -11.29 -13.23
N LYS A 82 1.58 -11.61 -13.41
CA LYS A 82 1.08 -13.00 -13.41
C LYS A 82 1.63 -13.79 -14.59
N SER A 83 1.67 -13.21 -15.78
CA SER A 83 2.21 -13.84 -16.98
C SER A 83 3.70 -14.13 -16.87
N LEU A 84 4.51 -13.14 -16.45
CA LEU A 84 5.96 -13.30 -16.22
C LEU A 84 6.25 -14.42 -15.22
N TRP A 85 5.46 -14.49 -14.14
CA TRP A 85 5.57 -15.58 -13.17
C TRP A 85 5.25 -16.94 -13.77
N ALA A 86 4.17 -17.03 -14.57
CA ALA A 86 3.73 -18.29 -15.19
C ALA A 86 4.74 -18.84 -16.21
N VAL A 87 5.41 -17.97 -16.96
CA VAL A 87 6.44 -18.38 -17.94
C VAL A 87 7.84 -18.54 -17.33
N GLY A 88 8.01 -18.37 -16.02
CA GLY A 88 9.29 -18.55 -15.33
C GLY A 88 10.27 -17.38 -15.44
N LEU A 89 9.89 -16.27 -16.08
CA LEU A 89 10.71 -15.06 -16.22
C LEU A 89 10.71 -14.22 -14.93
N LYS A 90 11.44 -14.69 -13.92
CA LYS A 90 11.46 -14.10 -12.57
C LYS A 90 12.58 -13.08 -12.32
N ARG A 91 13.58 -12.99 -13.21
CA ARG A 91 14.78 -12.15 -13.01
C ARG A 91 14.97 -11.06 -14.07
N TYR A 92 14.45 -11.28 -15.29
CA TYR A 92 14.54 -10.34 -16.41
C TYR A 92 13.31 -10.50 -17.30
N PRO A 93 12.73 -9.41 -17.87
CA PRO A 93 13.16 -8.00 -17.81
C PRO A 93 12.77 -7.29 -16.50
N PHE A 94 12.12 -8.00 -15.58
CA PHE A 94 11.81 -7.52 -14.23
C PHE A 94 12.18 -8.60 -13.21
N GLY A 95 12.56 -8.19 -12.01
CA GLY A 95 12.53 -9.09 -10.86
C GLY A 95 11.07 -9.34 -10.48
N VAL A 96 10.65 -10.59 -10.30
CA VAL A 96 9.28 -10.90 -9.87
C VAL A 96 9.34 -11.65 -8.54
N LEU A 97 8.79 -11.01 -7.51
CA LEU A 97 8.62 -11.61 -6.19
C LEU A 97 7.13 -11.73 -5.89
N ARG A 98 6.61 -12.94 -6.01
CA ARG A 98 5.22 -13.26 -5.72
C ARG A 98 5.15 -14.14 -4.48
N ILE A 99 4.33 -13.74 -3.51
CA ILE A 99 3.98 -14.54 -2.34
C ILE A 99 2.52 -15.01 -2.45
N ARG A 100 2.28 -16.26 -2.09
CA ARG A 100 0.94 -16.88 -2.02
C ARG A 100 0.29 -16.63 -0.67
N ASP A 101 -0.97 -17.03 -0.54
CA ASP A 101 -1.65 -17.02 0.75
C ASP A 101 -0.87 -17.91 1.74
N GLN A 102 -0.69 -17.44 2.98
CA GLN A 102 0.16 -18.01 4.05
C GLN A 102 1.68 -17.82 3.91
N GLU A 103 2.19 -17.40 2.76
CA GLU A 103 3.61 -17.04 2.63
C GLU A 103 3.85 -15.61 3.13
N GLN A 104 4.96 -15.41 3.83
CA GLN A 104 5.39 -14.09 4.29
C GLN A 104 6.73 -13.73 3.65
N CYS A 105 6.91 -12.45 3.33
CA CYS A 105 8.18 -11.91 2.90
C CYS A 105 8.63 -10.85 3.90
N ASP A 106 9.73 -11.15 4.59
CA ASP A 106 10.47 -10.16 5.35
C ASP A 106 11.18 -9.19 4.41
N LEU A 107 10.87 -7.91 4.54
CA LEU A 107 11.46 -6.83 3.75
C LEU A 107 12.92 -6.53 4.13
N MET A 108 13.40 -7.04 5.27
CA MET A 108 14.81 -7.01 5.66
C MET A 108 15.58 -8.27 5.23
N GLY A 109 14.88 -9.30 4.74
CA GLY A 109 15.50 -10.54 4.30
C GLY A 109 16.45 -10.32 3.11
N ALA A 110 17.58 -11.03 3.11
CA ALA A 110 18.64 -10.88 2.11
C ALA A 110 18.13 -11.00 0.66
N THR A 111 17.15 -11.88 0.41
CA THR A 111 16.53 -12.03 -0.92
C THR A 111 15.79 -10.78 -1.35
N PHE A 112 14.98 -10.17 -0.47
CA PHE A 112 14.26 -8.94 -0.79
C PHE A 112 15.24 -7.78 -1.01
N VAL A 113 16.20 -7.61 -0.10
CA VAL A 113 17.22 -6.54 -0.17
C VAL A 113 17.97 -6.60 -1.51
N ARG A 114 18.44 -7.79 -1.89
CA ARG A 114 19.14 -8.01 -3.15
C ARG A 114 18.27 -7.62 -4.35
N LEU A 115 17.01 -8.08 -4.38
CA LEU A 115 16.09 -7.79 -5.48
C LEU A 115 15.68 -6.31 -5.55
N ALA A 116 15.46 -5.67 -4.40
CA ALA A 116 15.05 -4.26 -4.34
C ALA A 116 16.13 -3.31 -4.87
N ARG A 117 17.41 -3.65 -4.62
CA ARG A 117 18.59 -2.87 -5.05
C ARG A 117 19.08 -3.24 -6.46
N ALA A 118 18.69 -4.40 -6.97
CA ALA A 118 19.11 -4.85 -8.30
C ALA A 118 18.51 -4.00 -9.42
N LYS A 119 19.15 -4.09 -10.60
CA LYS A 119 18.51 -3.82 -11.90
C LYS A 119 18.25 -5.18 -12.54
N PRO A 120 17.04 -5.47 -13.04
CA PRO A 120 15.92 -4.58 -13.36
C PRO A 120 14.94 -4.28 -12.20
N PRO A 121 13.87 -3.46 -12.40
CA PRO A 121 12.88 -3.17 -11.37
C PRO A 121 12.19 -4.43 -10.81
N LEU A 122 11.80 -4.36 -9.54
CA LEU A 122 11.15 -5.46 -8.81
C LEU A 122 9.62 -5.30 -8.81
N LEU A 123 8.90 -6.24 -9.40
CA LEU A 123 7.46 -6.41 -9.28
C LEU A 123 7.16 -7.27 -8.04
N VAL A 124 6.45 -6.71 -7.07
CA VAL A 124 5.98 -7.43 -5.88
C VAL A 124 4.48 -7.73 -6.00
N SER A 125 4.07 -8.94 -5.63
CA SER A 125 2.68 -9.38 -5.73
C SER A 125 2.33 -10.31 -4.58
N GLY A 126 1.41 -9.88 -3.72
CA GLY A 126 0.95 -10.65 -2.56
C GLY A 126 0.67 -9.77 -1.34
N TRP A 127 0.36 -10.41 -0.21
CA TRP A 127 -0.21 -9.74 0.96
C TRP A 127 0.79 -9.47 2.08
N GLU A 128 1.50 -10.50 2.54
CA GLU A 128 2.37 -10.43 3.74
C GLU A 128 3.80 -9.96 3.42
N PHE A 129 3.92 -8.81 2.76
CA PHE A 129 5.17 -8.06 2.72
C PHE A 129 5.29 -7.23 4.01
N ARG A 130 6.18 -7.62 4.91
CA ARG A 130 6.25 -7.05 6.27
C ARG A 130 7.68 -6.77 6.71
N SER A 131 7.81 -5.73 7.52
CA SER A 131 8.92 -5.50 8.43
C SER A 131 8.47 -4.46 9.45
N LEU A 132 8.27 -4.91 10.70
CA LEU A 132 7.86 -4.02 11.79
C LEU A 132 8.97 -3.04 12.15
N LEU A 133 10.23 -3.50 12.12
CA LEU A 133 11.41 -2.67 12.40
C LEU A 133 11.52 -1.51 11.41
N LEU A 134 11.41 -1.77 10.10
CA LEU A 134 11.46 -0.70 9.10
C LEU A 134 10.25 0.22 9.21
N LEU A 135 9.05 -0.33 9.42
CA LEU A 135 7.85 0.47 9.57
C LEU A 135 7.94 1.41 10.77
N GLN A 136 8.47 0.94 11.91
CA GLN A 136 8.70 1.76 13.10
C GLN A 136 9.77 2.82 12.82
N LYS A 137 10.90 2.43 12.22
CA LYS A 137 12.01 3.34 11.88
C LYS A 137 11.59 4.49 10.97
N HIS A 138 10.70 4.23 10.00
CA HIS A 138 10.24 5.20 8.99
C HIS A 138 8.78 5.65 9.18
N ALA A 139 8.24 5.51 10.39
CA ALA A 139 6.82 5.73 10.67
C ALA A 139 6.37 7.14 10.31
N ASP A 140 7.19 8.16 10.55
CA ASP A 140 6.83 9.56 10.29
C ASP A 140 6.75 9.86 8.79
N GLN A 141 7.62 9.25 7.98
CA GLN A 141 7.57 9.36 6.52
C GLN A 141 6.33 8.67 5.98
N VAL A 142 5.97 7.50 6.52
CA VAL A 142 4.74 6.79 6.18
C VAL A 142 3.51 7.64 6.50
N ARG A 143 3.41 8.18 7.72
CA ARG A 143 2.28 9.02 8.17
C ARG A 143 2.16 10.29 7.36
N THR A 144 3.27 10.94 7.05
CA THR A 144 3.30 12.15 6.21
C THR A 144 2.79 11.83 4.80
N HIS A 145 3.26 10.74 4.19
CA HIS A 145 2.87 10.35 2.84
C HIS A 145 1.41 9.91 2.74
N LEU A 146 0.91 9.19 3.75
CA LEU A 146 -0.48 8.70 3.82
C LEU A 146 -1.39 9.64 4.62
N GLN A 147 -1.04 10.92 4.70
CA GLN A 147 -1.87 11.91 5.37
C GLN A 147 -3.14 12.17 4.55
N LEU A 148 -4.28 12.24 5.24
CA LEU A 148 -5.55 12.64 4.63
C LEU A 148 -5.57 14.13 4.28
N ASP A 149 -6.42 14.51 3.34
CA ASP A 149 -6.68 15.91 3.00
C ASP A 149 -7.15 16.74 4.21
N SER A 150 -6.99 18.06 4.09
CA SER A 150 -7.33 19.02 5.15
C SER A 150 -8.81 18.96 5.57
N ARG A 151 -9.73 18.74 4.61
CA ARG A 151 -11.17 18.68 4.89
C ARG A 151 -11.52 17.47 5.77
N ARG A 152 -11.03 16.27 5.42
CA ARG A 152 -11.24 15.07 6.24
C ARG A 152 -10.59 15.19 7.61
N ARG A 153 -9.36 15.72 7.68
CA ARG A 153 -8.68 15.97 8.97
C ARG A 153 -9.45 16.96 9.85
N ALA A 154 -10.04 18.00 9.27
CA ALA A 154 -10.86 18.95 10.00
C ALA A 154 -12.13 18.29 10.56
N ALA A 155 -12.80 17.46 9.76
CA ALA A 155 -13.98 16.71 10.20
C ALA A 155 -13.66 15.76 11.37
N ILE A 156 -12.56 15.00 11.26
CA ILE A 156 -12.07 14.12 12.34
C ILE A 156 -11.75 14.93 13.60
N ARG A 157 -11.04 16.05 13.46
CA ARG A 157 -10.71 16.91 14.59
C ARG A 157 -11.95 17.44 15.28
N ARG A 158 -12.94 17.94 14.53
CA ARG A 158 -14.21 18.43 15.08
C ARG A 158 -14.93 17.33 15.88
N LEU A 159 -15.03 16.13 15.33
CA LEU A 159 -15.64 14.99 16.01
C LEU A 159 -14.93 14.70 17.34
N LEU A 160 -13.61 14.55 17.31
CA LEU A 160 -12.82 14.25 18.50
C LEU A 160 -12.87 15.38 19.55
N THR A 161 -12.87 16.64 19.12
CA THR A 161 -13.02 17.79 20.02
C THR A 161 -14.37 17.75 20.75
N ILE A 162 -15.46 17.50 20.03
CA ILE A 162 -16.79 17.40 20.64
C ILE A 162 -16.85 16.20 21.60
N SER A 163 -16.36 15.02 21.21
CA SER A 163 -16.38 13.84 22.09
C SER A 163 -15.59 14.06 23.38
N ARG A 164 -14.40 14.67 23.28
CA ARG A 164 -13.53 14.94 24.45
C ARG A 164 -14.06 16.05 25.35
N ALA A 165 -14.80 17.02 24.81
CA ALA A 165 -15.42 18.07 25.61
C ALA A 165 -16.57 17.54 26.48
N ASN A 166 -17.20 16.44 26.07
CA ASN A 166 -18.40 15.88 26.72
C ASN A 166 -18.13 14.56 27.45
N SER A 167 -16.88 14.13 27.56
CA SER A 167 -16.52 12.83 28.17
C SER A 167 -15.15 12.92 28.85
N ASP A 168 -15.00 12.32 30.03
CA ASP A 168 -13.70 12.18 30.70
C ASP A 168 -12.75 11.25 29.93
N VAL A 169 -13.32 10.23 29.26
CA VAL A 169 -12.59 9.25 28.46
C VAL A 169 -13.33 8.99 27.15
N VAL A 170 -12.59 8.96 26.04
CA VAL A 170 -13.13 8.60 24.72
C VAL A 170 -12.50 7.28 24.28
N VAL A 171 -13.33 6.25 24.10
CA VAL A 171 -12.92 4.92 23.65
C VAL A 171 -13.36 4.72 22.20
N GLY A 172 -12.42 4.45 21.31
CA GLY A 172 -12.70 4.06 19.93
C GLY A 172 -12.76 2.54 19.80
N VAL A 173 -13.92 2.00 19.44
CA VAL A 173 -14.10 0.56 19.18
C VAL A 173 -14.26 0.34 17.68
N HIS A 174 -13.35 -0.42 17.07
CA HIS A 174 -13.46 -0.81 15.67
C HIS A 174 -14.00 -2.24 15.59
N ILE A 175 -15.25 -2.37 15.16
CA ILE A 175 -15.94 -3.66 15.01
C ILE A 175 -15.99 -4.01 13.53
N ARG A 176 -15.43 -5.16 13.18
CA ARG A 176 -15.43 -5.70 11.82
C ARG A 176 -16.33 -6.94 11.79
N GLN A 177 -17.57 -6.75 11.37
CA GLN A 177 -18.59 -7.82 11.33
C GLN A 177 -18.87 -8.34 9.92
N GLY A 178 -18.87 -7.49 8.90
CA GLY A 178 -19.39 -7.83 7.57
C GLY A 178 -18.77 -9.09 6.95
N ASP A 179 -17.45 -9.14 6.82
CA ASP A 179 -16.76 -10.31 6.24
C ASP A 179 -16.67 -11.50 7.20
N TYR A 180 -16.85 -11.29 8.50
CA TYR A 180 -16.82 -12.35 9.52
C TYR A 180 -18.12 -13.14 9.61
N ALA A 181 -19.23 -12.63 9.07
CA ALA A 181 -20.48 -13.37 8.95
C ALA A 181 -20.28 -14.70 8.20
N ASP A 182 -19.51 -14.66 7.10
CA ASP A 182 -19.28 -15.82 6.25
C ASP A 182 -17.90 -16.47 6.50
N TRP A 183 -16.90 -15.68 6.93
CA TRP A 183 -15.55 -16.18 7.12
C TRP A 183 -15.45 -17.18 8.28
N LYS A 184 -14.85 -18.34 8.01
CA LYS A 184 -14.80 -19.48 8.95
C LYS A 184 -16.17 -19.83 9.54
N ALA A 185 -17.21 -19.82 8.69
CA ALA A 185 -18.58 -20.18 9.06
C ALA A 185 -19.14 -19.34 10.23
N GLY A 186 -18.80 -18.05 10.30
CA GLY A 186 -19.42 -17.13 11.25
C GLY A 186 -18.91 -17.20 12.68
N CYS A 187 -17.86 -17.96 12.98
CA CYS A 187 -17.37 -18.13 14.36
C CYS A 187 -16.85 -16.86 15.03
N TYR A 188 -16.71 -15.75 14.30
CA TYR A 188 -16.29 -14.44 14.81
C TYR A 188 -17.32 -13.33 14.55
N TYR A 189 -18.55 -13.69 14.16
CA TYR A 189 -19.65 -12.75 13.91
C TYR A 189 -20.42 -12.41 15.18
#